data_AF-A0A3C0GKX3-F1
#
_entry.id   AF-A0A3C0GKX3-F1
#
_cell.length_a   1.000
_cell.length_b   1.000
_cell.length_c   1.000
_cell.angle_alpha   90.00
_cell.angle_beta   90.00
_cell.angle_gamma   90.00
#
_symmetry.space_group_name_H-M   'P 1'
#
loop_
_entity.id
_entity.type
_entity.pdbx_description
1 polymer ?
#
loop_
_entity_poly.entity_id
_entity_poly.type
_entity_poly.pdbx_seq_one_letter_code
_entity_poly.pdbx_strand_id
1 'polypeptide(L)' 'PTEEIWTIIFNSDVDQWGHYSYDDKNDVLRVDAHVLQNDQPVEEFSIQFEDSEQGVALMYIAWDMNRVEIPIGY' A
#
# COMPACT_ATOMS: atom_id res chain seq x y z
N PRO A 1 -4.66 -6.00 8.65
CA PRO A 1 -4.67 -6.65 7.31
C PRO A 1 -5.14 -8.10 7.47
N THR A 2 -5.81 -8.66 6.47
CA THR A 2 -6.09 -10.11 6.43
C THR A 2 -5.04 -10.80 5.56
N GLU A 3 -5.05 -12.13 5.53
CA GLU A 3 -4.11 -12.92 4.72
C GLU A 3 -4.28 -12.66 3.21
N GLU A 4 -5.52 -12.42 2.77
CA GLU A 4 -5.86 -12.28 1.35
C GLU A 4 -6.04 -10.83 0.89
N ILE A 5 -6.40 -9.92 1.82
CA ILE A 5 -6.75 -8.54 1.50
C ILE A 5 -6.07 -7.58 2.47
N TRP A 6 -5.35 -6.62 1.91
CA TRP A 6 -4.82 -5.49 2.66
C TRP A 6 -5.67 -4.25 2.37
N THR A 7 -6.18 -3.63 3.44
CA THR A 7 -6.74 -2.28 3.34
C THR A 7 -5.59 -1.28 3.45
N ILE A 8 -5.43 -0.47 2.41
CA ILE A 8 -4.42 0.57 2.30
C ILE A 8 -5.13 1.92 2.40
N ILE A 9 -4.64 2.76 3.30
CA ILE A 9 -5.25 4.04 3.63
C ILE A 9 -4.22 5.14 3.37
N PHE A 10 -4.59 6.09 2.52
CA PHE A 10 -3.87 7.36 2.37
C PHE A 10 -4.53 8.37 3.26
N ASN A 11 -3.80 8.83 4.28
CA ASN A 11 -4.32 9.76 5.27
C ASN A 11 -3.60 11.12 5.13
N SER A 12 -4.33 12.20 5.41
CA SER A 12 -3.83 13.58 5.27
C SER A 12 -3.14 14.12 6.53
N ASP A 13 -3.27 13.43 7.66
CA ASP A 13 -2.53 13.78 8.87
C ASP A 13 -1.06 13.44 8.73
N VAL A 14 -0.23 14.41 9.06
CA VAL A 14 1.23 14.28 9.14
C VAL A 14 1.66 14.09 10.60
N ASP A 15 2.86 13.54 10.83
CA ASP A 15 3.47 13.36 12.17
C ASP A 15 2.77 12.36 13.11
N GLN A 16 2.09 11.37 12.53
CA GLN A 16 1.46 10.27 13.27
C GLN A 16 2.39 9.05 13.41
N TRP A 17 2.62 8.59 14.65
CA TRP A 17 3.42 7.38 14.95
C TRP A 17 2.57 6.09 14.95
N GLY A 18 1.58 6.03 14.08
CA GLY A 18 0.66 4.89 13.93
C GLY A 18 -0.74 5.16 14.47
N HIS A 19 -1.45 4.08 14.84
CA HIS A 19 -2.91 4.09 15.01
C HIS A 19 -3.42 4.84 16.26
N TYR A 20 -2.57 5.19 17.23
CA TYR A 20 -3.01 5.72 18.53
C TYR A 20 -3.82 7.03 18.44
N SER A 21 -3.63 7.81 17.38
CA SER A 21 -4.33 9.06 17.11
C SER A 21 -4.96 9.09 15.72
N TYR A 22 -5.26 7.90 15.17
CA TYR A 22 -5.93 7.77 13.89
C TYR A 22 -7.37 8.31 13.97
N ASP A 23 -7.68 9.28 13.10
CA ASP A 23 -9.04 9.80 12.84
C ASP A 23 -9.41 9.45 11.40
N ASP A 24 -10.49 8.68 11.23
CA ASP A 24 -10.98 8.21 9.94
C ASP A 24 -11.48 9.34 9.04
N LYS A 25 -11.79 10.51 9.61
CA LYS A 25 -12.16 11.71 8.85
C LYS A 25 -11.01 12.26 8.00
N ASN A 26 -9.78 11.92 8.35
CA ASN A 26 -8.59 12.39 7.65
C ASN A 26 -8.13 11.41 6.55
N ASP A 27 -8.86 10.31 6.35
CA ASP A 27 -8.65 9.38 5.24
C ASP A 27 -9.03 10.03 3.91
N VAL A 28 -8.04 10.22 3.05
CA VAL A 28 -8.21 10.75 1.69
C VAL A 28 -8.65 9.66 0.73
N LEU A 29 -8.10 8.46 0.90
CA LEU A 29 -8.40 7.30 0.07
C LEU A 29 -8.24 6.01 0.88
N ARG A 30 -9.18 5.09 0.68
CA ARG A 30 -9.14 3.73 1.23
C ARG A 30 -9.32 2.73 0.09
N VAL A 31 -8.36 1.83 -0.07
CA VAL A 31 -8.36 0.82 -1.13
C VAL A 31 -8.16 -0.54 -0.49
N ASP A 32 -8.97 -1.50 -0.89
CA ASP A 32 -8.72 -2.91 -0.59
C ASP A 32 -7.92 -3.50 -1.76
N ALA A 33 -6.72 -3.99 -1.48
CA ALA A 33 -5.84 -4.61 -2.46
C ALA A 33 -5.66 -6.09 -2.14
N HIS A 34 -5.73 -6.92 -3.18
CA HIS A 34 -5.53 -8.36 -3.06
C HIS A 34 -4.05 -8.68 -2.91
N VAL A 35 -3.74 -9.58 -1.98
CA VAL A 35 -2.39 -10.06 -1.73
C VAL A 35 -1.97 -11.04 -2.82
N LEU A 36 -0.78 -10.80 -3.37
CA LEU A 36 -0.07 -11.67 -4.29
C LEU A 36 1.15 -12.26 -3.58
N GLN A 37 1.54 -13.47 -3.97
CA GLN A 37 2.72 -14.15 -3.45
C GLN A 37 3.96 -13.82 -4.30
N ASN A 38 5.07 -13.54 -3.64
CA ASN A 38 6.38 -13.35 -4.26
C ASN A 38 7.10 -14.68 -4.43
N ASP A 39 8.05 -14.73 -5.37
CA ASP A 39 8.92 -15.89 -5.55
C ASP A 39 10.01 -15.95 -4.47
N GLN A 40 10.39 -14.80 -3.90
CA GLN A 40 11.43 -14.65 -2.87
C GLN A 40 10.95 -13.67 -1.79
N PRO A 41 11.37 -13.85 -0.52
CA PRO A 41 10.93 -12.99 0.57
C PRO A 41 11.55 -11.59 0.48
N VAL A 42 10.76 -10.59 0.87
CA VAL A 42 11.18 -9.19 1.06
C VAL A 42 11.32 -8.94 2.56
N GLU A 43 12.55 -8.94 3.07
CA GLU A 43 12.82 -8.84 4.51
C GLU A 43 12.35 -7.51 5.13
N GLU A 44 12.60 -6.41 4.44
CA GLU A 44 12.23 -5.05 4.89
C GLU A 44 10.93 -4.61 4.24
N PHE A 45 9.98 -4.12 5.04
CA PHE A 45 8.75 -3.53 4.50
C PHE A 45 9.10 -2.44 3.48
N SER A 46 8.70 -2.65 2.24
CA SER A 46 9.14 -1.86 1.10
C SER A 46 7.96 -1.32 0.30
N ILE A 47 8.09 -0.07 -0.13
CA ILE A 47 7.15 0.57 -1.07
C ILE A 47 7.96 1.03 -2.28
N GLN A 48 7.54 0.64 -3.48
CA GLN A 48 8.20 1.00 -4.73
C GLN A 48 7.18 1.46 -5.77
N PHE A 49 7.62 2.31 -6.69
CA PHE A 49 6.82 2.78 -7.81
C PHE A 49 7.53 2.39 -9.11
N GLU A 50 6.78 1.79 -10.02
CA GLU A 50 7.23 1.51 -11.38
C GLU A 50 6.36 2.30 -12.35
N ASP A 51 6.99 3.07 -13.24
CA ASP A 51 6.26 3.75 -14.30
C ASP A 51 5.62 2.73 -15.24
N SER A 52 4.32 2.87 -15.45
CA SER A 52 3.56 2.15 -16.46
C SER A 52 3.29 3.05 -17.67
N GLU A 53 2.50 2.56 -18.61
CA GLU A 53 2.10 3.34 -19.77
C GLU A 53 1.04 4.40 -19.41
N GLN A 54 0.98 5.48 -20.20
CA GLN A 54 -0.13 6.44 -20.20
C GLN A 54 -0.35 7.23 -18.90
N GLY A 55 0.71 7.60 -18.18
CA GLY A 55 0.59 8.43 -16.96
C GLY A 55 0.05 7.66 -15.75
N VAL A 56 0.31 6.35 -15.73
CA VAL A 56 0.01 5.49 -14.59
C VAL A 56 1.32 4.98 -14.03
N ALA A 57 1.50 5.03 -12.72
CA ALA A 57 2.52 4.28 -12.00
C ALA A 57 1.87 3.10 -11.28
N LEU A 58 2.56 1.96 -11.24
CA LEU A 58 2.19 0.83 -10.40
C LEU A 58 2.95 0.94 -9.08
N MET A 59 2.22 1.11 -7.98
CA MET A 59 2.78 1.09 -6.63
C MET A 59 2.76 -0.33 -6.07
N TYR A 60 3.92 -0.82 -5.67
CA TYR A 60 4.09 -2.08 -4.97
C TYR A 60 4.29 -1.83 -3.48
N ILE A 61 3.58 -2.58 -2.64
CA ILE A 61 3.87 -2.68 -1.20
C ILE A 61 4.16 -4.14 -0.91
N ALA A 62 5.33 -4.44 -0.34
CA ALA A 62 5.76 -5.82 -0.12
C ALA A 62 6.41 -6.03 1.26
N TRP A 63 6.16 -7.21 1.82
CA TRP A 63 6.81 -7.70 3.03
C TRP A 63 6.70 -9.23 3.12
N ASP A 64 7.81 -9.87 3.48
CA ASP A 64 7.98 -11.33 3.45
C ASP A 64 7.60 -11.87 2.04
N MET A 65 6.81 -12.92 1.97
CA MET A 65 6.34 -13.50 0.71
C MET A 65 5.14 -12.76 0.11
N ASN A 66 4.64 -11.70 0.73
CA ASN A 66 3.42 -11.02 0.31
C ASN A 66 3.71 -9.70 -0.39
N ARG A 67 2.98 -9.41 -1.45
CA ARG A 67 2.92 -8.08 -2.06
C ARG A 67 1.50 -7.69 -2.46
N VAL A 68 1.27 -6.40 -2.60
CA VAL A 68 0.05 -5.82 -3.20
C VAL A 68 0.46 -4.80 -4.25
N GLU A 69 -0.39 -4.66 -5.27
CA GLU A 69 -0.14 -3.81 -6.43
C GLU A 69 -1.31 -2.82 -6.57
N ILE A 70 -1.02 -1.52 -6.62
CA ILE A 70 -2.04 -0.46 -6.76
C ILE A 70 -1.66 0.47 -7.92
N PRO A 71 -2.49 0.57 -8.98
CA PRO A 71 -2.27 1.55 -10.04
C PRO A 71 -2.63 2.97 -9.57
N ILE A 72 -1.75 3.93 -9.85
CA ILE A 72 -1.90 5.34 -9.49
C ILE A 72 -1.72 6.19 -10.74
N GLY A 73 -2.76 6.95 -11.12
CA GLY A 73 -2.69 7.90 -12.23
C GLY A 73 -2.11 9.25 -11.80
N TYR A 74 -1.34 9.90 -12.67
CA TYR A 74 -0.76 11.23 -12.47
C TYR A 74 -0.80 12.12 -13.72
#